data_AF-A0A846RPK2-F1
#
_entry.id   AF-A0A846RPK2-F1
#
_cell.length_a   1.000
_cell.length_b   1.000
_cell.length_c   1.000
_cell.angle_alpha   90.00
_cell.angle_beta   90.00
_cell.angle_gamma   90.00
#
_symmetry.space_group_name_H-M   'P 1'
#
loop_
_entity.id
_entity.type
_entity.pdbx_description
1 polymer ?
#
loop_
_entity_poly.entity_id
_entity_poly.type
_entity_poly.pdbx_seq_one_letter_code
_entity_poly.pdbx_strand_id
1 'polypeptide(L)'
;MSNVLGRTASRDESRTLPKGETIGRYSSYLDAQKAVDYLADSKFPVQQVSIIGNDLKTVERVTGRLSYPRVALASAATGAWFGLFVGFILTLFGGDSTYLPIISSMALGAVFWVLFGVIAYAFQRGKRDFTSTSQVVATSYDVIADPSVVGEARRILQQLPINGSPGNSAGNGQVWGDRTQQPQTPQQPPQRPEGWGTPPGQPPAEPPANPQEPGQQDGLRPEDGAQQDPAKPATRGQFPDLPDGRPQYGVRVPQQPGDREQDANATTGQDEQPRKN
;
A
#
# COMPACT_ATOMS: atom_id res chain seq x y z
N MET A 1 12.81 -19.24 -53.52
CA MET A 1 13.70 -19.07 -52.35
C MET A 1 12.85 -18.59 -51.19
N SER A 2 12.75 -19.41 -50.15
CA SER A 2 11.86 -19.29 -49.00
C SER A 2 12.51 -18.45 -47.90
N ASN A 3 11.84 -17.38 -47.47
CA ASN A 3 12.24 -16.66 -46.26
C ASN A 3 11.72 -17.39 -45.03
N VAL A 4 12.56 -18.31 -44.56
CA VAL A 4 12.57 -18.88 -43.21
C VAL A 4 13.34 -17.90 -42.34
N LEU A 5 12.69 -17.06 -41.51
CA LEU A 5 13.28 -16.47 -40.28
C LEU A 5 12.32 -15.45 -39.66
N GLY A 6 12.09 -15.59 -38.35
CA GLY A 6 11.61 -14.50 -37.48
C GLY A 6 10.15 -14.60 -37.01
N ARG A 7 9.82 -15.60 -36.20
CA ARG A 7 8.65 -15.51 -35.30
C ARG A 7 8.90 -14.38 -34.30
N THR A 8 8.23 -13.25 -34.45
CA THR A 8 8.18 -12.14 -33.48
C THR A 8 7.16 -12.36 -32.35
N ALA A 9 6.48 -13.52 -32.32
CA ALA A 9 5.37 -13.78 -31.40
C ALA A 9 5.72 -13.78 -29.89
N SER A 10 6.98 -14.01 -29.51
CA SER A 10 7.34 -14.26 -28.11
C SER A 10 7.41 -13.03 -27.21
N ARG A 11 7.46 -11.80 -27.76
CA ARG A 11 7.56 -10.58 -26.93
C ARG A 11 6.19 -10.03 -26.52
N ASP A 12 5.19 -10.19 -27.39
CA ASP A 12 3.83 -9.72 -27.12
C ASP A 12 3.07 -10.66 -26.17
N GLU A 13 3.31 -11.97 -26.25
CA GLU A 13 2.68 -12.96 -25.35
C GLU A 13 3.05 -12.70 -23.87
N SER A 14 4.29 -12.24 -23.61
CA SER A 14 4.74 -11.86 -22.26
C SER A 14 4.08 -10.59 -21.69
N ARG A 15 3.41 -9.79 -22.54
CA ARG A 15 2.72 -8.54 -22.14
C ARG A 15 1.21 -8.70 -22.05
N THR A 16 0.67 -9.84 -22.47
CA THR A 16 -0.76 -10.16 -22.40
C THR A 16 -1.04 -11.12 -21.27
N LEU A 17 -2.13 -10.90 -20.53
CA LEU A 17 -2.54 -11.85 -19.49
C LEU A 17 -2.84 -13.23 -20.13
N PRO A 18 -2.39 -14.33 -19.52
CA PRO A 18 -2.69 -15.67 -20.01
C PRO A 18 -4.20 -15.87 -20.08
N LYS A 19 -4.66 -16.45 -21.19
CA LYS A 19 -6.07 -16.78 -21.40
C LYS A 19 -6.33 -18.18 -20.84
N GLY A 20 -7.50 -18.37 -20.22
CA GLY A 20 -7.92 -19.68 -19.74
C GLY A 20 -8.91 -19.59 -18.59
N GLU A 21 -9.16 -20.72 -17.97
CA GLU A 21 -10.03 -20.85 -16.81
C GLU A 21 -9.23 -21.14 -15.53
N THR A 22 -9.63 -20.52 -14.43
CA THR A 22 -9.06 -20.81 -13.11
C THR A 22 -9.42 -22.24 -12.69
N ILE A 23 -8.40 -23.03 -12.38
CA ILE A 23 -8.53 -24.41 -11.87
C ILE A 23 -8.31 -24.48 -10.35
N GLY A 24 -7.70 -23.45 -9.76
CA GLY A 24 -7.56 -23.30 -8.32
C GLY A 24 -7.08 -21.89 -7.94
N ARG A 25 -7.45 -21.44 -6.75
CA ARG A 25 -7.01 -20.18 -6.15
C ARG A 25 -6.32 -20.47 -4.82
N TYR A 26 -5.15 -19.89 -4.63
CA TYR A 26 -4.29 -20.13 -3.47
C TYR A 26 -3.88 -18.81 -2.82
N SER A 27 -3.65 -18.80 -1.51
CA SER A 27 -3.20 -17.61 -0.77
C SER A 27 -1.68 -17.42 -0.82
N SER A 28 -0.94 -18.50 -1.11
CA SER A 28 0.52 -18.53 -1.17
C SER A 28 1.00 -19.01 -2.53
N TYR A 29 2.06 -18.39 -3.03
CA TYR A 29 2.71 -18.84 -4.26
C TYR A 29 3.19 -20.29 -4.16
N LEU A 30 3.67 -20.70 -2.97
CA LEU A 30 4.16 -22.07 -2.76
C LEU A 30 3.05 -23.11 -2.90
N ASP A 31 1.82 -22.78 -2.51
CA ASP A 31 0.70 -23.72 -2.64
C ASP A 31 0.20 -23.80 -4.09
N ALA A 32 0.20 -22.67 -4.80
CA ALA A 32 -0.03 -22.67 -6.25
C ALA A 32 1.05 -23.48 -7.00
N GLN A 33 2.33 -23.35 -6.58
CA GLN A 33 3.43 -24.10 -7.15
C GLN A 33 3.26 -25.61 -6.91
N LYS A 34 2.93 -26.03 -5.68
CA LYS A 34 2.65 -27.45 -5.37
C LYS A 34 1.52 -28.03 -6.24
N ALA A 35 0.48 -27.24 -6.53
CA ALA A 35 -0.59 -27.68 -7.42
C ALA A 35 -0.08 -27.91 -8.86
N VAL A 36 0.78 -27.03 -9.37
CA VAL A 36 1.41 -27.19 -10.69
C VAL A 36 2.40 -28.37 -10.69
N ASP A 37 3.18 -28.54 -9.63
CA ASP A 37 4.11 -29.67 -9.48
C ASP A 37 3.33 -31.00 -9.47
N TYR A 38 2.20 -31.06 -8.77
CA TYR A 38 1.34 -32.26 -8.76
C TYR A 38 0.73 -32.58 -10.14
N LEU A 39 0.38 -31.55 -10.91
CA LEU A 39 -0.03 -31.71 -12.31
C LEU A 39 1.13 -32.29 -13.13
N ALA A 40 2.35 -31.76 -12.96
CA ALA A 40 3.54 -32.25 -13.68
C ALA A 40 3.85 -33.72 -13.36
N ASP A 41 3.76 -34.10 -12.08
CA ASP A 41 3.97 -35.48 -11.62
C ASP A 41 2.94 -36.44 -12.23
N SER A 42 1.72 -35.96 -12.42
CA SER A 42 0.62 -36.67 -13.09
C SER A 42 0.75 -36.70 -14.63
N LYS A 43 1.89 -36.27 -15.19
CA LYS A 43 2.17 -36.16 -16.64
C LYS A 43 1.23 -35.21 -17.39
N PHE A 44 0.62 -34.26 -16.68
CA PHE A 44 -0.18 -33.21 -17.28
C PHE A 44 0.69 -32.23 -18.10
N PRO A 45 0.21 -31.68 -19.23
CA PRO A 45 0.95 -30.69 -20.03
C PRO A 45 1.00 -29.33 -19.33
N VAL A 46 1.90 -29.17 -18.35
CA VAL A 46 2.04 -27.94 -17.55
C VAL A 46 2.41 -26.69 -18.35
N GLN A 47 2.86 -26.83 -19.60
CA GLN A 47 3.08 -25.70 -20.52
C GLN A 47 1.77 -24.96 -20.84
N GLN A 48 0.62 -25.58 -20.61
CA GLN A 48 -0.71 -25.00 -20.78
C GLN A 48 -1.27 -24.42 -19.47
N VAL A 49 -0.44 -24.28 -18.44
CA VAL A 49 -0.81 -23.76 -17.12
C VAL A 49 -0.05 -22.47 -16.85
N SER A 50 -0.73 -21.50 -16.25
CA SER A 50 -0.16 -20.23 -15.82
C SER A 50 -0.54 -19.92 -14.39
N ILE A 51 0.37 -19.35 -13.61
CA ILE A 51 0.09 -18.84 -12.26
C ILE A 51 0.00 -17.32 -12.34
N ILE A 52 -1.16 -16.76 -11.99
CA ILE A 52 -1.40 -15.31 -11.95
C ILE A 52 -1.46 -14.85 -10.50
N GLY A 53 -0.60 -13.89 -10.14
CA GLY A 53 -0.72 -13.16 -8.88
C GLY A 53 -1.77 -12.06 -9.00
N ASN A 54 -2.79 -12.10 -8.14
CA ASN A 54 -3.86 -11.12 -8.08
C ASN A 54 -3.68 -10.15 -6.90
N ASP A 55 -4.32 -8.99 -7.01
CA ASP A 55 -4.34 -7.95 -5.98
C ASP A 55 -2.93 -7.61 -5.47
N LEU A 56 -2.09 -7.17 -6.42
CA LEU A 56 -0.72 -6.78 -6.13
C LEU A 56 -0.70 -5.57 -5.18
N LYS A 57 -0.09 -5.78 -4.02
CA LYS A 57 0.14 -4.75 -3.02
C LYS A 57 1.60 -4.38 -3.02
N THR A 58 1.89 -3.10 -3.16
CA THR A 58 3.23 -2.57 -2.91
C THR A 58 3.37 -2.38 -1.41
N VAL A 59 4.18 -3.21 -0.76
CA VAL A 59 4.49 -3.13 0.66
C VAL A 59 5.79 -2.36 0.83
N GLU A 60 5.70 -1.20 1.47
CA GLU A 60 6.87 -0.46 1.91
C GLU A 60 7.27 -0.96 3.31
N ARG A 61 8.35 -1.72 3.40
CA ARG A 61 8.88 -2.17 4.70
C ARG A 61 9.89 -1.15 5.22
N VAL A 62 9.53 -0.50 6.32
CA VAL A 62 10.42 0.41 7.05
C VAL A 62 11.48 -0.43 7.77
N THR A 63 12.73 -0.33 7.32
CA THR A 63 13.85 -1.13 7.84
C THR A 63 14.52 -0.48 9.06
N GLY A 64 14.35 0.83 9.25
CA GLY A 64 14.85 1.54 10.42
C GLY A 64 15.00 3.03 10.22
N ARG A 65 15.44 3.73 11.26
CA ARG A 65 15.76 5.16 11.20
C ARG A 65 17.10 5.37 10.51
N LEU A 66 17.13 6.30 9.56
CA LEU A 66 18.38 6.71 8.92
C LEU A 66 19.03 7.76 9.81
N SER A 67 20.19 7.42 10.39
CA SER A 67 20.88 8.27 11.38
C SER A 67 22.34 8.53 10.98
N TYR A 68 22.85 9.70 11.33
CA TYR A 68 24.24 10.08 11.08
C TYR A 68 25.27 9.03 11.55
N PRO A 69 25.15 8.43 12.76
CA PRO A 69 26.10 7.41 13.19
C PRO A 69 26.11 6.18 12.29
N ARG A 70 24.95 5.75 11.78
CA ARG A 70 24.85 4.59 10.88
C ARG A 70 25.50 4.89 9.53
N VAL A 71 25.27 6.08 8.99
CA VAL A 71 25.90 6.54 7.74
C VAL A 71 27.41 6.68 7.91
N ALA A 72 27.85 7.27 9.02
CA ALA A 72 29.27 7.41 9.35
C ALA A 72 29.95 6.04 9.44
N LEU A 73 29.36 5.08 10.15
CA LEU A 73 29.92 3.73 10.29
C LEU A 73 30.01 3.01 8.93
N ALA A 74 28.95 3.05 8.12
CA ALA A 74 28.95 2.45 6.79
C ALA A 74 30.00 3.08 5.86
N SER A 75 30.15 4.40 5.93
CA SER A 75 31.14 5.14 5.14
C SER A 75 32.57 4.88 5.64
N ALA A 76 32.78 4.81 6.97
CA ALA A 76 34.05 4.47 7.58
C ALA A 76 34.54 3.08 7.15
N ALA A 77 33.65 2.08 7.12
CA ALA A 77 34.01 0.73 6.68
C ALA A 77 34.46 0.72 5.22
N THR A 78 33.72 1.39 4.34
CA THR A 78 34.08 1.52 2.92
C THR A 78 35.40 2.27 2.75
N GLY A 79 35.60 3.35 3.51
CA GLY A 79 36.81 4.16 3.47
C GLY A 79 38.04 3.48 4.06
N ALA A 80 37.85 2.68 5.11
CA ALA A 80 38.91 1.85 5.68
C ALA A 80 39.35 0.80 4.66
N TRP A 81 38.42 0.12 4.00
CA TRP A 81 38.78 -0.83 2.93
C TRP A 81 39.56 -0.16 1.78
N PHE A 82 39.10 1.02 1.34
CA PHE A 82 39.81 1.80 0.34
C PHE A 82 41.20 2.24 0.82
N GLY A 83 41.29 2.74 2.06
CA GLY A 83 42.54 3.17 2.66
C GLY A 83 43.52 2.02 2.88
N LEU A 84 43.04 0.83 3.26
CA LEU A 84 43.81 -0.41 3.33
C LEU A 84 44.42 -0.74 1.97
N PHE A 85 43.62 -0.67 0.90
CA PHE A 85 44.08 -0.92 -0.47
C PHE A 85 45.17 0.09 -0.89
N VAL A 86 44.95 1.39 -0.64
CA VAL A 86 45.96 2.42 -0.93
C VAL A 86 47.22 2.19 -0.11
N GLY A 87 47.09 1.85 1.17
CA GLY A 87 48.21 1.56 2.05
C GLY A 87 49.03 0.35 1.61
N PHE A 88 48.35 -0.68 1.11
CA PHE A 88 48.99 -1.86 0.55
C PHE A 88 49.83 -1.49 -0.67
N ILE A 89 49.29 -0.68 -1.59
CA ILE A 89 50.06 -0.13 -2.72
C ILE A 89 51.26 0.68 -2.22
N LEU A 90 51.04 1.62 -1.29
CA LEU A 90 52.12 2.45 -0.75
C LEU A 90 53.22 1.63 -0.08
N THR A 91 52.88 0.51 0.57
CA THR A 91 53.86 -0.39 1.19
C THR A 91 54.67 -1.14 0.11
N LEU A 92 54.00 -1.67 -0.92
CA LEU A 92 54.67 -2.38 -2.01
C LEU A 92 55.62 -1.48 -2.83
N PHE A 93 55.23 -0.23 -3.07
CA PHE A 93 56.01 0.71 -3.89
C PHE A 93 56.87 1.69 -3.09
N GLY A 94 56.58 1.90 -1.81
CA GLY A 94 57.27 2.86 -0.95
C GLY A 94 58.52 2.32 -0.26
N GLY A 95 58.80 1.01 -0.35
CA GLY A 95 60.01 0.39 0.20
C GLY A 95 60.05 0.29 1.73
N ASP A 96 58.97 0.69 2.40
CA ASP A 96 58.85 0.64 3.85
C ASP A 96 58.23 -0.71 4.26
N SER A 97 58.95 -1.53 5.02
CA SER A 97 58.46 -2.85 5.49
C SER A 97 57.56 -2.77 6.72
N THR A 98 57.27 -1.55 7.18
CA THR A 98 56.47 -1.30 8.39
C THR A 98 54.99 -1.29 8.07
N TYR A 99 54.12 -1.69 9.00
CA TYR A 99 52.66 -1.60 8.84
C TYR A 99 52.09 -0.17 8.93
N LEU A 100 52.94 0.84 9.20
CA LEU A 100 52.53 2.23 9.41
C LEU A 100 51.82 2.87 8.20
N PRO A 101 52.26 2.67 6.94
CA PRO A 101 51.55 3.19 5.77
C PRO A 101 50.13 2.63 5.66
N ILE A 102 49.95 1.33 5.97
CA ILE A 102 48.64 0.66 5.91
C ILE A 102 47.69 1.21 6.97
N ILE A 103 48.15 1.31 8.22
CA ILE A 103 47.30 1.80 9.32
C ILE A 103 46.95 3.28 9.11
N SER A 104 47.91 4.11 8.71
CA SER A 104 47.68 5.54 8.51
C SER A 104 46.77 5.81 7.30
N SER A 105 46.96 5.12 6.18
CA SER A 105 46.09 5.26 5.01
C SER A 105 44.68 4.73 5.27
N MET A 106 44.54 3.64 6.03
CA MET A 106 43.24 3.11 6.45
C MET A 106 42.50 4.09 7.36
N ALA A 107 43.19 4.71 8.32
CA ALA A 107 42.63 5.74 9.19
C ALA A 107 42.21 7.00 8.40
N LEU A 108 43.09 7.51 7.53
CA LEU A 108 42.79 8.67 6.68
C LEU A 108 41.63 8.38 5.71
N GLY A 109 41.62 7.20 5.10
CA GLY A 109 40.53 6.73 4.25
C GLY A 109 39.21 6.70 5.00
N ALA A 110 39.16 6.10 6.18
CA ALA A 110 37.96 6.07 7.00
C ALA A 110 37.45 7.48 7.36
N VAL A 111 38.33 8.38 7.81
CA VAL A 111 37.97 9.77 8.18
C VAL A 111 37.42 10.53 6.98
N PHE A 112 38.11 10.47 5.84
CA PHE A 112 37.68 11.18 4.62
C PHE A 112 36.33 10.68 4.12
N TRP A 113 36.14 9.35 4.09
CA TRP A 113 34.87 8.77 3.66
C TRP A 113 33.73 9.02 4.64
N VAL A 114 33.98 9.05 5.95
CA VAL A 114 32.98 9.49 6.94
C VAL A 114 32.52 10.91 6.64
N LEU A 115 33.47 11.83 6.45
CA LEU A 115 33.16 13.23 6.16
C LEU A 115 32.35 13.34 4.87
N PHE A 116 32.81 12.70 3.80
CA PHE A 116 32.12 12.69 2.50
C PHE A 116 30.71 12.08 2.60
N GLY A 117 30.58 10.91 3.23
CA GLY A 117 29.30 10.21 3.37
C GLY A 117 28.29 10.98 4.22
N VAL A 118 28.74 11.63 5.29
CA VAL A 118 27.89 12.50 6.12
C VAL A 118 27.44 13.74 5.36
N ILE A 119 28.33 14.38 4.59
CA ILE A 119 27.99 15.54 3.74
C ILE A 119 27.00 15.13 2.66
N ALA A 120 27.25 14.05 1.94
CA ALA A 120 26.35 13.51 0.92
C ALA A 120 24.98 13.19 1.51
N TYR A 121 24.95 12.55 2.69
CA TYR A 121 23.71 12.29 3.41
C TYR A 121 22.99 13.59 3.79
N ALA A 122 23.70 14.63 4.24
CA ALA A 122 23.09 15.91 4.57
C ALA A 122 22.41 16.57 3.35
N PHE A 123 22.95 16.42 2.13
CA PHE A 123 22.32 16.89 0.90
C PHE A 123 21.08 16.08 0.48
N GLN A 124 21.07 14.76 0.74
CA GLN A 124 19.90 13.92 0.49
C GLN A 124 18.84 13.99 1.61
N ARG A 125 19.20 14.52 2.78
CA ARG A 125 18.32 14.59 3.96
C ARG A 125 17.29 15.70 3.76
N GLY A 126 16.03 15.32 3.59
CA GLY A 126 14.97 16.33 3.46
C GLY A 126 13.52 15.85 3.51
N LYS A 127 13.22 14.56 3.31
CA LYS A 127 11.81 14.11 3.28
C LYS A 127 11.50 12.76 3.96
N ARG A 128 12.51 11.99 4.39
CA ARG A 128 12.30 10.64 4.96
C ARG A 128 13.38 10.33 6.00
N ASP A 129 13.02 10.28 7.28
CA ASP A 129 13.92 9.86 8.38
C ASP A 129 14.02 8.32 8.51
N PHE A 130 13.60 7.60 7.48
CA PHE A 130 13.49 6.15 7.48
C PHE A 130 14.09 5.58 6.21
N THR A 131 14.80 4.46 6.37
CA THR A 131 15.15 3.61 5.24
C THR A 131 14.01 2.61 5.03
N SER A 132 13.58 2.46 3.79
CA SER A 132 12.56 1.49 3.44
C SER A 132 12.93 0.70 2.19
N THR A 133 12.48 -0.55 2.16
CA THR A 133 12.54 -1.41 0.98
C THR A 133 11.14 -1.54 0.41
N SER A 134 10.96 -1.18 -0.86
CA SER A 134 9.70 -1.37 -1.57
C SER A 134 9.67 -2.77 -2.20
N GLN A 135 8.57 -3.49 -2.02
CA GLN A 135 8.35 -4.78 -2.67
C GLN A 135 6.90 -4.92 -3.11
N VAL A 136 6.67 -5.68 -4.18
CA VAL A 136 5.33 -5.99 -4.68
C VAL A 136 4.98 -7.43 -4.27
N VAL A 137 3.83 -7.61 -3.63
CA VAL A 137 3.36 -8.90 -3.12
C VAL A 137 1.91 -9.11 -3.57
N ALA A 138 1.59 -10.27 -4.15
CA ALA A 138 0.22 -10.63 -4.48
C ALA A 138 -0.54 -11.12 -3.24
N THR A 139 -1.84 -10.83 -3.18
CA THR A 139 -2.70 -11.28 -2.06
C THR A 139 -3.27 -12.68 -2.31
N SER A 140 -3.42 -13.06 -3.59
CA SER A 140 -3.83 -14.40 -3.99
C SER A 140 -3.18 -14.80 -5.31
N TYR A 141 -3.16 -16.10 -5.59
CA TYR A 141 -2.54 -16.71 -6.76
C TYR A 141 -3.55 -17.64 -7.42
N ASP A 142 -3.93 -17.34 -8.65
CA ASP A 142 -4.81 -18.19 -9.46
C ASP A 142 -3.96 -19.05 -10.38
N VAL A 143 -4.22 -20.36 -10.35
CA VAL A 143 -3.69 -21.28 -11.35
C VAL A 143 -4.72 -21.40 -12.45
N ILE A 144 -4.32 -21.03 -13.66
CA ILE A 144 -5.16 -20.98 -14.85
C ILE A 144 -4.67 -22.03 -15.83
N ALA A 145 -5.59 -22.79 -16.43
CA ALA A 145 -5.29 -23.73 -17.48
C ALA A 145 -5.98 -23.33 -18.79
N ASP A 146 -5.39 -23.72 -19.92
CA ASP A 146 -6.02 -23.58 -21.22
C ASP A 146 -7.40 -24.30 -21.24
N PRO A 147 -8.44 -23.71 -21.87
CA PRO A 147 -9.79 -24.28 -21.88
C PRO A 147 -9.85 -25.71 -22.44
N SER A 148 -8.90 -26.11 -23.31
CA SER A 148 -8.85 -27.45 -23.88
C SER A 148 -8.51 -28.55 -22.87
N VAL A 149 -7.81 -28.22 -21.78
CA VAL A 149 -7.30 -29.19 -20.78
C VAL A 149 -7.81 -28.93 -19.35
N VAL A 150 -8.64 -27.90 -19.15
CA VAL A 150 -9.16 -27.48 -17.83
C VAL A 150 -9.88 -28.61 -17.09
N GLY A 151 -10.66 -29.44 -17.80
CA GLY A 151 -11.44 -30.52 -17.19
C GLY A 151 -10.57 -31.66 -16.66
N GLU A 152 -9.46 -31.96 -17.34
CA GLU A 152 -8.47 -32.93 -16.88
C GLU A 152 -7.69 -32.37 -15.68
N ALA A 153 -7.23 -31.12 -15.76
CA ALA A 153 -6.51 -30.46 -14.68
C ALA A 153 -7.31 -30.44 -13.37
N ARG A 154 -8.60 -30.08 -13.42
CA ARG A 154 -9.50 -30.11 -12.25
C ARG A 154 -9.63 -31.51 -11.66
N ARG A 155 -9.74 -32.55 -12.50
CA ARG A 155 -9.85 -33.95 -12.06
C ARG A 155 -8.60 -34.45 -11.36
N ILE A 156 -7.43 -34.04 -11.82
CA ILE A 156 -6.16 -34.36 -11.17
C ILE A 156 -6.07 -33.61 -9.85
N LEU A 157 -6.30 -32.30 -9.83
CA LEU A 157 -6.22 -31.48 -8.60
C LEU A 157 -7.24 -31.88 -7.51
N GLN A 158 -8.37 -32.50 -7.86
CA GLN A 158 -9.30 -33.05 -6.87
C GLN A 158 -8.68 -34.15 -6.00
N GLN A 159 -7.62 -34.81 -6.46
CA GLN A 159 -6.92 -35.87 -5.73
C GLN A 159 -5.80 -35.33 -4.85
N LEU A 160 -5.50 -34.03 -4.96
CA LEU A 160 -4.41 -33.39 -4.23
C LEU A 160 -4.88 -32.91 -2.84
N PRO A 161 -4.34 -33.47 -1.74
CA PRO A 161 -4.66 -33.00 -0.40
C PRO A 161 -3.83 -31.75 -0.06
N ILE A 162 -4.30 -30.55 -0.44
CA ILE A 162 -3.74 -29.27 0.06
C ILE A 162 -4.77 -28.60 0.98
N ASN A 163 -4.29 -28.03 2.10
CA ASN A 163 -5.06 -27.23 3.06
C ASN A 163 -5.52 -25.85 2.52
N GLY A 164 -5.53 -25.65 1.21
CA GLY A 164 -6.04 -24.47 0.52
C GLY A 164 -7.06 -24.94 -0.51
N SER A 165 -8.34 -24.81 -0.19
CA SER A 165 -9.42 -25.43 -0.95
C SER A 165 -9.40 -25.04 -2.44
N PRO A 166 -9.42 -25.99 -3.39
CA PRO A 166 -9.80 -25.75 -4.78
C PRO A 166 -11.33 -25.59 -4.84
N GLY A 167 -11.83 -24.48 -4.32
CA GLY A 167 -13.27 -24.25 -4.20
C GLY A 167 -13.59 -22.79 -4.41
N ASN A 168 -14.26 -22.50 -5.53
CA ASN A 168 -15.05 -21.30 -5.81
C ASN A 168 -15.12 -20.29 -4.67
N SER A 169 -14.18 -19.34 -4.63
CA SER A 169 -14.45 -18.03 -4.06
C SER A 169 -15.05 -17.13 -5.14
N ALA A 170 -16.13 -17.60 -5.78
CA ALA A 170 -17.05 -16.73 -6.48
C ALA A 170 -17.96 -16.14 -5.40
N GLY A 171 -17.77 -14.87 -5.06
CA GLY A 171 -18.64 -14.16 -4.13
C GLY A 171 -18.25 -14.27 -2.66
N ASN A 172 -17.06 -13.79 -2.28
CA ASN A 172 -16.95 -13.13 -0.99
C ASN A 172 -15.97 -11.97 -1.15
N GLY A 173 -16.49 -10.83 -1.60
CA GLY A 173 -15.83 -9.57 -1.34
C GLY A 173 -15.61 -9.52 0.16
N GLN A 174 -14.35 -9.56 0.58
CA GLN A 174 -13.98 -9.12 1.91
C GLN A 174 -14.23 -7.62 1.97
N VAL A 175 -15.51 -7.31 2.18
CA VAL A 175 -16.03 -6.06 2.66
C VAL A 175 -15.36 -5.84 4.02
N TRP A 176 -14.38 -4.95 4.06
CA TRP A 176 -14.02 -4.25 5.29
C TRP A 176 -15.21 -3.36 5.65
N GLY A 177 -16.26 -3.97 6.16
CA GLY A 177 -17.51 -3.32 6.54
C GLY A 177 -17.96 -3.85 7.88
N ASP A 178 -18.05 -2.91 8.80
CA ASP A 178 -19.05 -2.80 9.85
C ASP A 178 -19.44 -4.09 10.58
N ARG A 179 -18.94 -4.19 11.82
CA ARG A 179 -19.37 -5.16 12.82
C ARG A 179 -20.78 -4.77 13.27
N THR A 180 -21.79 -4.97 12.43
CA THR A 180 -23.20 -4.94 12.87
C THR A 180 -23.55 -6.30 13.48
N GLN A 181 -24.11 -6.19 14.67
CA GLN A 181 -24.35 -7.27 15.62
C GLN A 181 -25.43 -8.23 15.09
N GLN A 182 -25.17 -9.53 15.17
CA GLN A 182 -26.23 -10.54 15.11
C GLN A 182 -27.15 -10.40 16.34
N PRO A 183 -28.47 -10.54 16.20
CA PRO A 183 -29.38 -10.55 17.34
C PRO A 183 -29.17 -11.84 18.15
N GLN A 184 -28.53 -11.70 19.30
CA GLN A 184 -28.40 -12.76 20.27
C GLN A 184 -29.76 -12.97 20.97
N THR A 185 -30.23 -14.21 20.97
CA THR A 185 -31.27 -14.71 21.88
C THR A 185 -30.95 -14.31 23.34
N PRO A 186 -31.94 -13.98 24.19
CA PRO A 186 -31.68 -13.38 25.50
C PRO A 186 -30.98 -14.40 26.42
N GLN A 187 -29.65 -14.29 26.52
CA GLN A 187 -28.87 -14.99 27.52
C GLN A 187 -28.93 -14.18 28.81
N GLN A 188 -29.34 -14.84 29.90
CA GLN A 188 -29.38 -14.29 31.25
C GLN A 188 -28.05 -13.60 31.61
N PRO A 189 -28.09 -12.41 32.23
CA PRO A 189 -26.88 -11.73 32.65
C PRO A 189 -26.14 -12.56 33.73
N PRO A 190 -24.81 -12.59 33.72
CA PRO A 190 -24.02 -13.30 34.73
C PRO A 190 -24.29 -12.72 36.12
N GLN A 191 -24.66 -13.59 37.06
CA GLN A 191 -24.89 -13.19 38.44
C GLN A 191 -23.59 -12.69 39.06
N ARG A 192 -23.66 -11.47 39.62
CA ARG A 192 -22.58 -10.84 40.36
C ARG A 192 -22.38 -11.60 41.69
N PRO A 193 -21.16 -12.02 42.05
CA PRO A 193 -20.90 -12.65 43.36
C PRO A 193 -21.32 -11.72 44.50
N GLU A 194 -22.07 -12.24 45.48
CA GLU A 194 -22.75 -11.50 46.57
C GLU A 194 -21.82 -10.79 47.60
N GLY A 195 -20.52 -10.64 47.30
CA GLY A 195 -19.53 -10.05 48.21
C GLY A 195 -19.27 -8.54 48.04
N TRP A 196 -19.91 -7.87 47.08
CA TRP A 196 -19.67 -6.45 46.79
C TRP A 196 -20.95 -5.63 47.01
N GLY A 197 -21.00 -4.94 48.16
CA GLY A 197 -22.15 -4.14 48.58
C GLY A 197 -22.46 -2.93 47.69
N THR A 198 -23.74 -2.60 47.65
CA THR A 198 -24.37 -1.46 46.98
C THR A 198 -23.97 -0.14 47.66
N PRO A 199 -23.59 0.93 46.94
CA PRO A 199 -23.63 2.28 47.49
C PRO A 199 -25.11 2.68 47.69
N PRO A 200 -25.51 3.29 48.82
CA PRO A 200 -26.90 3.70 49.02
C PRO A 200 -27.22 4.87 48.08
N GLY A 201 -28.20 4.75 47.18
CA GLY A 201 -28.77 5.93 46.54
C GLY A 201 -29.42 5.85 45.15
N GLN A 202 -29.82 4.70 44.60
CA GLN A 202 -30.58 4.71 43.34
C GLN A 202 -31.83 3.81 43.39
N PRO A 203 -33.04 4.37 43.13
CA PRO A 203 -34.24 3.56 42.91
C PRO A 203 -34.19 2.90 41.51
N PRO A 204 -34.87 1.74 41.30
CA PRO A 204 -34.83 1.02 40.03
C PRO A 204 -35.56 1.78 38.91
N ALA A 205 -34.96 1.83 37.71
CA ALA A 205 -35.58 2.39 36.51
C ALA A 205 -36.46 1.35 35.80
N GLU A 206 -37.70 1.74 35.47
CA GLU A 206 -38.64 0.98 34.64
C GLU A 206 -38.23 0.99 33.15
N PRO A 207 -38.54 -0.07 32.37
CA PRO A 207 -38.24 -0.12 30.94
C PRO A 207 -39.23 0.71 30.09
N PRO A 208 -38.80 1.31 28.96
CA PRO A 208 -39.66 2.19 28.16
C PRO A 208 -40.60 1.43 27.22
N ALA A 209 -41.81 1.98 27.08
CA ALA A 209 -42.84 1.58 26.11
C ALA A 209 -42.58 2.19 24.72
N ASN A 210 -42.88 1.44 23.67
CA ASN A 210 -42.77 1.84 22.26
C ASN A 210 -44.08 2.49 21.76
N PRO A 211 -44.01 3.59 20.97
CA PRO A 211 -45.03 3.78 19.92
C PRO A 211 -44.52 4.41 18.60
N GLN A 212 -44.76 3.67 17.50
CA GLN A 212 -45.37 4.02 16.19
C GLN A 212 -45.13 5.38 15.47
N GLU A 213 -44.79 5.25 14.17
CA GLU A 213 -44.89 6.18 13.01
C GLU A 213 -46.18 7.04 12.94
N PRO A 214 -46.22 8.24 12.27
CA PRO A 214 -46.25 8.34 10.78
C PRO A 214 -45.81 9.68 10.10
N GLY A 215 -45.63 9.65 8.76
CA GLY A 215 -46.19 10.72 7.88
C GLY A 215 -45.27 11.57 6.97
N GLN A 216 -45.27 11.23 5.68
CA GLN A 216 -45.19 12.00 4.42
C GLN A 216 -45.18 13.56 4.46
N GLN A 217 -44.39 14.22 3.58
CA GLN A 217 -44.92 15.16 2.56
C GLN A 217 -43.89 15.73 1.57
N ASP A 218 -44.34 15.79 0.31
CA ASP A 218 -43.78 16.40 -0.90
C ASP A 218 -43.69 17.93 -0.84
N GLY A 219 -42.78 18.53 -1.63
CA GLY A 219 -42.77 19.98 -1.85
C GLY A 219 -41.73 20.53 -2.83
N LEU A 220 -42.08 20.53 -4.13
CA LEU A 220 -41.89 21.56 -5.19
C LEU A 220 -40.57 22.39 -5.32
N ARG A 221 -40.02 22.38 -6.55
CA ARG A 221 -39.09 23.37 -7.16
C ARG A 221 -39.82 24.73 -7.39
N PRO A 222 -39.12 25.88 -7.64
CA PRO A 222 -38.65 26.24 -9.00
C PRO A 222 -37.35 27.09 -9.06
N GLU A 223 -36.54 26.98 -10.14
CA GLU A 223 -36.15 28.09 -11.08
C GLU A 223 -34.97 28.96 -10.54
N ASP A 224 -33.99 29.49 -11.28
CA ASP A 224 -33.76 29.74 -12.70
C ASP A 224 -32.27 30.11 -12.93
N GLY A 225 -31.81 29.99 -14.18
CA GLY A 225 -30.80 30.88 -14.79
C GLY A 225 -29.31 30.70 -14.47
N ALA A 226 -28.57 29.99 -15.33
CA ALA A 226 -27.10 30.05 -15.39
C ALA A 226 -26.64 30.73 -16.70
N GLN A 227 -26.33 32.02 -16.59
CA GLN A 227 -25.57 32.80 -17.56
C GLN A 227 -24.08 32.41 -17.49
N GLN A 228 -23.43 32.38 -18.65
CA GLN A 228 -22.03 31.97 -18.86
C GLN A 228 -21.01 33.06 -18.48
N ASP A 229 -19.74 32.61 -18.39
CA ASP A 229 -18.43 33.33 -18.36
C ASP A 229 -17.80 33.73 -17.00
N PRO A 230 -16.46 33.89 -16.92
CA PRO A 230 -15.34 33.16 -17.54
C PRO A 230 -14.31 32.66 -16.50
N ALA A 231 -13.29 31.91 -16.95
CA ALA A 231 -12.29 31.21 -16.14
C ALA A 231 -11.59 32.06 -15.05
N LYS A 232 -11.56 31.55 -13.82
CA LYS A 232 -10.78 32.09 -12.68
C LYS A 232 -9.44 31.34 -12.51
N PRO A 233 -8.36 32.00 -12.03
CA PRO A 233 -7.04 31.40 -11.92
C PRO A 233 -6.98 30.38 -10.75
N ALA A 234 -6.32 29.25 -10.98
CA ALA A 234 -6.22 28.15 -10.00
C ALA A 234 -5.42 28.56 -8.75
N THR A 235 -6.08 28.55 -7.59
CA THR A 235 -5.45 28.60 -6.27
C THR A 235 -4.71 27.29 -6.01
N ARG A 236 -3.43 27.39 -5.61
CA ARG A 236 -2.50 26.27 -5.39
C ARG A 236 -3.12 25.25 -4.41
N GLY A 237 -3.52 24.08 -4.94
CA GLY A 237 -4.11 22.97 -4.17
C GLY A 237 -5.47 22.48 -4.70
N GLN A 238 -6.16 23.28 -5.51
CA GLN A 238 -7.40 22.89 -6.18
C GLN A 238 -7.10 22.50 -7.63
N PHE A 239 -7.24 21.22 -7.98
CA PHE A 239 -7.21 20.80 -9.38
C PHE A 239 -8.61 20.98 -9.99
N PRO A 240 -8.74 21.50 -11.22
CA PRO A 240 -10.03 21.62 -11.88
C PRO A 240 -10.69 20.25 -12.05
N ASP A 241 -12.00 20.15 -11.79
CA ASP A 241 -12.78 18.97 -12.12
C ASP A 241 -12.86 18.80 -13.66
N LEU A 242 -13.21 17.59 -14.13
CA LEU A 242 -13.54 17.39 -15.54
C LEU A 242 -14.77 18.24 -15.91
N PRO A 243 -14.99 18.53 -17.21
CA PRO A 243 -16.15 19.28 -17.69
C PRO A 243 -17.51 18.68 -17.29
N ASP A 244 -17.51 17.40 -16.90
CA ASP A 244 -18.67 16.64 -16.42
C ASP A 244 -18.84 16.67 -14.89
N GLY A 245 -18.05 17.48 -14.19
CA GLY A 245 -18.13 17.67 -12.73
C GLY A 245 -17.51 16.54 -11.90
N ARG A 246 -16.87 15.56 -12.54
CA ARG A 246 -16.17 14.49 -11.83
C ARG A 246 -14.78 14.95 -11.38
N PRO A 247 -14.35 14.60 -10.15
CA PRO A 247 -13.00 14.90 -9.71
C PRO A 247 -11.99 14.16 -10.57
N GLN A 248 -10.93 14.85 -10.98
CA GLN A 248 -9.81 14.22 -11.69
C GLN A 248 -9.14 13.14 -10.83
N TYR A 249 -9.11 13.34 -9.51
CA TYR A 249 -8.58 12.39 -8.53
C TYR A 249 -9.28 12.55 -7.16
N GLY A 250 -9.64 11.44 -6.51
CA GLY A 250 -10.18 11.39 -5.14
C GLY A 250 -11.72 11.39 -5.03
N VAL A 251 -12.23 10.96 -3.86
CA VAL A 251 -13.66 11.01 -3.49
C VAL A 251 -13.90 12.27 -2.66
N ARG A 252 -14.96 13.05 -2.94
CA ARG A 252 -15.31 14.21 -2.09
C ARG A 252 -15.67 13.72 -0.70
N VAL A 253 -14.91 14.14 0.31
CA VAL A 253 -15.34 14.03 1.71
C VAL A 253 -16.22 15.26 1.97
N PRO A 254 -17.50 15.10 2.32
CA PRO A 254 -18.33 16.24 2.69
C PRO A 254 -17.72 16.91 3.93
N GLN A 255 -17.37 18.20 3.80
CA GLN A 255 -16.94 19.01 4.93
C GLN A 255 -18.12 19.22 5.90
N GLN A 256 -17.88 18.88 7.17
CA GLN A 256 -18.85 19.03 8.26
C GLN A 256 -19.17 20.52 8.46
N PRO A 257 -20.44 20.95 8.55
CA PRO A 257 -20.79 22.35 8.76
C PRO A 257 -20.48 22.73 10.21
N GLY A 258 -19.36 23.42 10.44
CA GLY A 258 -18.97 23.96 11.75
C GLY A 258 -17.91 25.05 11.68
N ASP A 259 -17.12 25.10 10.60
CA ASP A 259 -15.94 25.97 10.52
C ASP A 259 -16.23 27.38 9.93
N ARG A 260 -17.50 27.75 9.67
CA ARG A 260 -17.83 29.04 9.02
C ARG A 260 -17.97 30.24 9.96
N GLU A 261 -17.92 30.05 11.28
CA GLU A 261 -18.23 31.13 12.23
C GLU A 261 -17.03 31.93 12.74
N GLN A 262 -15.79 31.64 12.31
CA GLN A 262 -14.61 32.39 12.78
C GLN A 262 -14.14 33.53 11.85
N ASP A 263 -14.53 33.55 10.57
CA ASP A 263 -14.05 34.58 9.63
C ASP A 263 -14.95 35.82 9.51
N ALA A 264 -16.13 35.81 10.13
CA ALA A 264 -17.12 36.89 10.01
C ALA A 264 -16.85 38.12 10.91
N ASN A 265 -15.84 38.10 11.78
CA ASN A 265 -15.62 39.17 12.78
C ASN A 265 -14.37 40.04 12.55
N ALA A 266 -13.76 40.00 11.36
CA ALA A 266 -12.56 40.81 11.06
C ALA A 266 -12.80 41.96 10.06
N THR A 267 -14.05 42.27 9.70
CA THR A 267 -14.38 43.41 8.82
C THR A 267 -15.31 44.39 9.51
N THR A 268 -14.79 45.17 10.46
CA THR A 268 -15.38 46.47 10.83
C THR A 268 -14.27 47.36 11.39
N GLY A 269 -13.75 48.29 10.58
CA GLY A 269 -12.82 49.29 11.05
C GLY A 269 -12.13 50.06 9.93
N GLN A 270 -12.56 51.32 9.76
CA GLN A 270 -11.81 52.47 9.23
C GLN A 270 -11.77 52.57 7.70
N ASP A 271 -12.64 53.35 7.05
CA ASP A 271 -12.85 54.83 7.07
C ASP A 271 -11.86 55.61 6.19
N GLU A 272 -12.49 56.45 5.34
CA GLU A 272 -12.05 57.75 4.81
C GLU A 272 -10.93 57.85 3.75
N GLN A 273 -11.37 58.12 2.50
CA GLN A 273 -11.05 59.27 1.60
C GLN A 273 -9.83 60.20 1.89
N PRO A 274 -9.36 61.08 0.94
CA PRO A 274 -9.81 61.36 -0.42
C PRO A 274 -8.70 61.56 -1.50
N ARG A 275 -9.22 61.72 -2.72
CA ARG A 275 -8.77 62.41 -3.95
C ARG A 275 -7.57 63.41 -3.93
N LYS A 276 -7.03 63.53 -5.16
CA LYS A 276 -6.29 64.64 -5.84
C LYS A 276 -4.79 64.74 -5.51
N ASN A 277 -3.87 64.93 -6.47
CA ASN A 277 -3.93 65.41 -7.85
C ASN A 277 -3.15 64.50 -8.80
#